data_AF-A0A2G6J7Y4-F1
#
_entry.id   AF-A0A2G6J7Y4-F1
#
_cell.length_a   1.000
_cell.length_b   1.000
_cell.length_c   1.000
_cell.angle_alpha   90.00
_cell.angle_beta   90.00
_cell.angle_gamma   90.00
#
_symmetry.space_group_name_H-M   'P 1'
#
loop_
_entity.id
_entity.type
_entity.pdbx_description
1 polymer ?
#
loop_
_entity_poly.entity_id
_entity_poly.type
_entity_poly.pdbx_seq_one_letter_code
_entity_poly.pdbx_strand_id
1 'polypeptide(L)'
;MRVLVRVIKQDQVHESGLYLPDGAREKMNEALFGEIIEVARARPEDEPEDVSLGTNVSGIPCGAKILFSKEQGIRVPWDDSLRLLEVKHVLATVEEVGLDQTH
;
A
#
# COMPACT_ATOMS: atom_id res chain seq x y z
N MET A 1 7.12 -0.67 13.67
CA MET A 1 6.16 -1.68 13.17
C MET A 1 6.04 -1.55 11.67
N ARG A 2 6.16 -2.65 10.93
CA ARG A 2 6.22 -2.64 9.46
C ARG A 2 5.00 -3.34 8.86
N VAL A 3 4.62 -2.90 7.67
CA VAL A 3 3.56 -3.48 6.83
C VAL A 3 4.12 -3.68 5.42
N LEU A 4 3.60 -4.68 4.72
CA LEU A 4 3.91 -4.91 3.31
C LEU A 4 2.80 -4.30 2.46
N VAL A 5 3.21 -3.43 1.55
CA VAL A 5 2.32 -2.67 0.68
C VAL A 5 2.56 -3.11 -0.76
N ARG A 6 1.48 -3.36 -1.51
CA ARG A 6 1.52 -3.49 -2.98
C ARG A 6 1.15 -2.15 -3.60
N VAL A 7 2.08 -1.54 -4.34
CA VAL A 7 1.87 -0.31 -5.09
C VAL A 7 0.92 -0.58 -6.25
N ILE A 8 -0.16 0.18 -6.31
CA ILE A 8 -1.14 0.14 -7.41
C ILE A 8 -0.68 1.16 -8.45
N LYS A 9 -0.30 0.67 -9.64
CA LYS A 9 0.11 1.55 -10.74
C LYS A 9 -1.09 2.35 -11.24
N GLN A 10 -0.88 3.65 -11.42
CA GLN A 10 -1.86 4.53 -12.05
C GLN A 10 -1.78 4.41 -13.57
N ASP A 11 -2.91 4.61 -14.25
CA ASP A 11 -2.97 4.56 -15.71
C ASP A 11 -2.01 5.56 -16.35
N GLN A 12 -1.43 5.17 -17.49
CA GLN A 12 -0.50 6.01 -18.24
C GLN A 12 -1.18 6.94 -19.25
N VAL A 13 -2.51 7.08 -19.18
CA VAL A 13 -3.25 7.97 -20.06
C VAL A 13 -3.34 9.35 -19.39
N HIS A 14 -2.81 10.36 -20.08
CA HIS A 14 -2.97 11.76 -19.69
C HIS A 14 -4.44 12.18 -19.89
N GLU A 15 -4.92 13.20 -19.16
CA GLU A 15 -6.31 13.69 -19.25
C GLU A 15 -6.71 14.14 -20.68
N SER A 16 -5.72 14.47 -21.50
CA SER A 16 -5.88 14.81 -22.92
C SER A 16 -5.98 13.59 -23.86
N GLY A 17 -5.96 12.37 -23.33
CA GLY A 17 -6.01 11.11 -24.09
C GLY A 17 -4.68 10.66 -24.70
N LEU A 18 -3.58 11.36 -24.37
CA LEU A 18 -2.24 10.98 -24.83
C LEU A 18 -1.61 9.93 -23.92
N TYR A 19 -0.92 8.95 -24.51
CA TYR A 19 -0.08 8.02 -23.77
C TYR A 19 1.17 8.72 -23.26
N LEU A 20 1.46 8.55 -21.98
CA LEU A 20 2.69 9.00 -21.36
C LEU A 20 3.79 7.96 -21.54
N PRO A 21 5.06 8.39 -21.68
CA PRO A 21 6.20 7.47 -21.58
C PRO A 21 6.23 6.77 -20.23
N ASP A 22 6.77 5.56 -20.21
CA ASP A 22 6.94 4.79 -18.98
C ASP A 22 7.63 5.60 -17.87
N GLY A 23 6.99 5.62 -16.69
CA GLY A 23 7.51 6.29 -15.50
C GLY A 23 7.40 7.82 -15.50
N ALA A 24 6.79 8.46 -16.50
CA ALA A 24 6.60 9.92 -16.50
C ALA A 24 5.72 10.39 -15.34
N ARG A 25 4.60 9.69 -15.08
CA ARG A 25 3.69 9.98 -13.96
C ARG A 25 4.30 9.69 -12.59
N GLU A 26 5.01 8.57 -12.48
CA GLU A 26 5.67 8.16 -11.23
C GLU A 26 6.78 9.13 -10.81
N LYS A 27 7.46 9.78 -11.77
CA LYS A 27 8.43 10.84 -11.48
C LYS A 27 7.78 12.10 -10.89
N MET A 28 6.61 12.48 -11.40
CA MET A 28 5.89 13.68 -10.94
C MET A 28 5.19 13.48 -9.60
N ASN A 29 4.63 12.30 -9.34
CA ASN A 29 3.91 12.05 -8.10
C ASN A 29 4.86 12.05 -6.89
N GLU A 30 4.51 12.77 -5.83
CA GLU A 30 5.26 12.76 -4.56
C GLU A 30 4.83 11.62 -3.63
N ALA A 31 3.59 11.12 -3.81
CA ALA A 31 3.03 10.00 -3.08
C ALA A 31 2.74 8.80 -4.01
N LEU A 32 2.83 7.60 -3.44
CA LEU A 32 2.42 6.35 -4.05
C LEU A 32 1.09 5.90 -3.44
N PHE A 33 0.25 5.31 -4.29
CA PHE A 33 -0.98 4.65 -3.90
C PHE A 33 -0.76 3.14 -3.84
N GLY A 34 -1.28 2.49 -2.81
CA GLY A 34 -1.11 1.05 -2.66
C GLY A 34 -2.08 0.42 -1.68
N GLU A 35 -2.02 -0.90 -1.61
CA GLU A 35 -2.85 -1.73 -0.74
C GLU A 35 -1.97 -2.46 0.28
N ILE A 36 -2.40 -2.50 1.55
CA ILE A 36 -1.76 -3.32 2.57
C ILE A 36 -2.04 -4.79 2.29
N ILE A 37 -1.02 -5.57 1.96
CA ILE A 37 -1.17 -7.01 1.73
C ILE A 37 -0.80 -7.84 2.96
N GLU A 38 0.17 -7.39 3.75
CA GLU A 38 0.55 -8.06 5.00
C GLU A 38 0.87 -7.06 6.12
N VAL A 39 0.60 -7.48 7.35
CA VAL A 39 0.77 -6.67 8.56
C VAL A 39 1.61 -7.40 9.59
N ALA A 40 2.32 -6.63 10.42
CA ALA A 40 2.96 -7.18 11.61
C ALA A 40 1.89 -7.77 12.55
N ARG A 41 2.11 -9.01 12.98
CA ARG A 41 1.24 -9.74 13.90
C ARG A 41 2.02 -10.15 15.15
N ALA A 42 1.35 -10.12 16.29
CA ALA A 42 1.84 -10.67 17.54
C ALA A 42 1.01 -11.90 17.91
N ARG A 43 1.69 -12.98 18.32
CA ARG A 43 1.06 -14.19 18.84
C ARG A 43 1.44 -14.36 20.31
N PRO A 44 0.53 -14.79 21.20
CA PRO A 44 0.90 -15.27 22.53
C PRO A 44 1.88 -16.44 22.43
N GLU A 45 2.89 -16.50 23.30
CA GLU A 45 3.92 -17.55 23.26
C GLU A 45 3.36 -18.96 23.49
N ASP A 46 2.20 -19.06 24.16
CA ASP A 46 1.55 -20.33 24.52
C ASP A 46 0.61 -20.90 23.43
N GLU A 47 0.40 -20.19 22.31
CA GLU A 47 -0.44 -20.68 21.21
C GLU A 47 0.37 -21.43 20.14
N PRO A 48 -0.06 -22.64 19.72
CA PRO A 48 0.60 -23.37 18.64
C PRO A 48 0.53 -22.59 17.31
N GLU A 49 1.59 -22.68 16.51
CA GLU A 49 1.71 -21.99 15.21
C GLU A 49 0.54 -22.26 14.24
N ASP A 50 -0.02 -23.46 14.32
CA ASP A 50 -1.05 -23.95 13.40
C ASP A 50 -2.46 -23.43 13.69
N VAL A 51 -2.66 -22.74 14.84
CA VAL A 51 -4.00 -22.32 15.29
C VAL A 51 -4.36 -20.92 14.77
N SER A 52 -3.41 -19.99 14.75
CA SER A 52 -3.66 -18.62 14.31
C SER A 52 -2.41 -17.96 13.73
N LEU A 53 -2.59 -17.02 12.80
CA LEU A 53 -1.49 -16.16 12.30
C LEU A 53 -1.09 -15.07 13.32
N GLY A 54 -1.75 -15.00 14.48
CA GLY A 54 -1.60 -13.93 15.45
C GLY A 54 -2.43 -12.68 15.15
N THR A 55 -2.48 -11.79 16.13
CA THR A 55 -3.29 -10.56 16.12
C THR A 55 -2.53 -9.44 15.43
N ASN A 56 -3.21 -8.74 14.51
CA ASN A 56 -2.66 -7.54 13.89
C ASN A 56 -2.34 -6.49 14.96
N VAL A 57 -1.07 -6.12 15.05
CA VAL A 57 -0.61 -5.05 15.96
C VAL A 57 -0.35 -3.75 15.21
N SER A 58 -0.35 -3.76 13.87
CA SER A 58 0.01 -2.62 13.01
C SER A 58 -0.90 -1.39 13.14
N GLY A 59 -2.13 -1.56 13.63
CA GLY A 59 -3.14 -0.50 13.67
C GLY A 59 -3.78 -0.17 12.32
N ILE A 60 -3.39 -0.86 11.24
CA ILE A 60 -3.94 -0.69 9.90
C ILE A 60 -4.45 -2.05 9.40
N PRO A 61 -5.67 -2.17 8.86
CA PRO A 61 -6.19 -3.46 8.40
C PRO A 61 -5.49 -3.94 7.11
N CYS A 62 -5.37 -5.26 6.97
CA CYS A 62 -5.07 -5.88 5.66
C CYS A 62 -6.16 -5.49 4.65
N GLY A 63 -5.78 -5.25 3.41
CA GLY A 63 -6.65 -4.76 2.34
C GLY A 63 -6.91 -3.25 2.35
N ALA A 64 -6.41 -2.52 3.36
CA ALA A 64 -6.54 -1.06 3.38
C ALA A 64 -5.79 -0.43 2.19
N LYS A 65 -6.47 0.46 1.47
CA LYS A 65 -5.83 1.32 0.47
C LYS A 65 -5.22 2.52 1.16
N ILE A 66 -3.99 2.86 0.82
CA ILE A 66 -3.21 3.88 1.52
C ILE A 66 -2.44 4.79 0.56
N LEU A 67 -2.11 5.98 1.05
CA LEU A 67 -1.13 6.88 0.46
C LEU A 67 0.11 6.96 1.35
N PHE A 68 1.29 6.95 0.73
CA PHE A 68 2.57 7.14 1.41
C PHE A 68 3.57 7.84 0.48
N SER A 69 4.55 8.54 1.04
CA SER A 69 5.58 9.22 0.22
C SER A 69 6.40 8.21 -0.59
N LYS A 70 6.71 8.52 -1.85
CA LYS A 70 7.53 7.66 -2.72
C LYS A 70 8.95 7.43 -2.20
N GLU A 71 9.44 8.33 -1.35
CA GLU A 71 10.77 8.28 -0.74
C GLU A 71 10.81 7.35 0.48
N GLN A 72 9.64 6.89 0.94
CA GLN A 72 9.50 6.04 2.11
C GLN A 72 9.32 4.58 1.74
N GLY A 73 9.80 3.72 2.65
CA GLY A 73 9.71 2.28 2.51
C GLY A 73 10.83 1.68 1.65
N ILE A 74 11.07 0.39 1.87
CA ILE A 74 12.11 -0.37 1.19
C ILE A 74 11.48 -1.16 0.05
N ARG A 75 11.98 -1.00 -1.17
CA ARG A 75 11.57 -1.84 -2.31
C ARG A 75 12.03 -3.28 -2.12
N VAL A 76 11.12 -4.22 -2.36
CA VAL A 76 11.45 -5.65 -2.31
C VAL A 76 12.31 -6.01 -3.52
N PRO A 77 13.50 -6.62 -3.36
CA PRO A 77 14.47 -6.77 -4.45
C PRO A 77 14.00 -7.62 -5.65
N TRP A 78 13.07 -8.54 -5.42
CA TRP A 78 12.54 -9.44 -6.45
C TRP A 78 11.14 -9.06 -6.94
N ASP A 79 10.53 -8.01 -6.37
CA ASP A 79 9.20 -7.54 -6.77
C ASP A 79 9.10 -6.02 -6.63
N ASP A 80 9.18 -5.35 -7.77
CA ASP A 80 9.16 -3.89 -7.86
C ASP A 80 7.81 -3.26 -7.48
N SER A 81 6.74 -4.04 -7.41
CA SER A 81 5.41 -3.60 -6.96
C SER A 81 5.31 -3.56 -5.44
N LEU A 82 6.24 -4.17 -4.70
CA LEU A 82 6.14 -4.26 -3.25
C LEU A 82 7.02 -3.24 -2.53
N ARG A 83 6.51 -2.73 -1.40
CA ARG A 83 7.21 -1.84 -0.48
C ARG A 83 7.02 -2.34 0.95
N LEU A 84 8.12 -2.48 1.69
CA LEU A 84 8.10 -2.65 3.13
C LEU A 84 8.09 -1.28 3.80
N LEU A 85 6.98 -0.90 4.42
CA LEU A 85 6.75 0.44 4.94
C LEU A 85 6.60 0.41 6.47
N GLU A 86 7.14 1.41 7.17
CA GLU A 86 6.78 1.60 8.58
C GLU A 86 5.41 2.27 8.68
N VAL A 87 4.59 1.82 9.64
CA VAL A 87 3.22 2.33 9.84
C VAL A 87 3.18 3.86 9.97
N LYS A 88 4.18 4.48 10.62
CA LYS A 88 4.28 5.94 10.79
C LYS A 88 4.43 6.73 9.47
N HIS A 89 4.77 6.06 8.37
CA HIS A 89 4.94 6.65 7.05
C HIS A 89 3.69 6.52 6.18
N VAL A 90 2.63 5.87 6.68
CA VAL A 90 1.32 5.93 6.06
C VAL A 90 0.75 7.32 6.30
N LEU A 91 0.46 8.04 5.21
CA LEU A 91 -0.05 9.41 5.26
C LEU A 91 -1.57 9.43 5.44
N ALA A 92 -2.28 8.51 4.75
CA ALA A 92 -3.72 8.40 4.81
C ALA A 92 -4.19 7.01 4.39
N THR A 93 -5.36 6.61 4.90
CA THR A 93 -6.17 5.53 4.35
C THR A 93 -7.16 6.13 3.35
N VAL A 94 -7.38 5.45 2.23
CA VAL A 94 -8.23 5.93 1.12
C VAL A 94 -9.47 5.06 1.01
N GLU A 95 -10.63 5.70 0.94
CA GLU A 95 -11.88 5.08 0.54
C GLU A 95 -12.21 5.51 -0.89
N GLU A 96 -12.41 4.55 -1.78
CA GLU A 96 -12.83 4.84 -3.15
C GLU A 96 -14.35 4.91 -3.21
N VAL A 97 -14.88 6.05 -3.64
CA VAL A 97 -16.31 6.25 -3.85
C VAL A 97 -16.60 6.01 -5.33
N GLY A 98 -17.52 5.09 -5.63
CA GLY A 98 -17.98 4.85 -7.00
C GLY A 98 -18.79 6.05 -7.51
N LEU A 99 -18.72 6.32 -8.83
CA LEU A 99 -19.43 7.45 -9.46
C LEU A 99 -20.93 7.48 -9.13
N ASP A 100 -21.55 6.31 -8.94
CA ASP A 100 -22.97 6.14 -8.61
C ASP A 100 -23.34 6.59 -7.19
N GLN A 101 -22.36 6.87 -6.31
CA GLN A 101 -22.57 7.24 -4.91
C GLN A 101 -22.44 8.76 -4.67
N THR A 102 -22.24 9.55 -5.73
CA THR A 102 -21.95 11.00 -5.65
C THR A 102 -23.20 11.90 -5.76
N HIS A 103 -24.39 11.37 -5.45
CA HIS A 103 -25.68 12.08 -5.56
C HIS A 103 -26.05 12.91 -4.34
#